data_AF-A0A9X3DWX7-F1
#
_entry.id   AF-A0A9X3DWX7-F1
#
_cell.length_a   1.000
_cell.length_b   1.000
_cell.length_c   1.000
_cell.angle_alpha   90.00
_cell.angle_beta   90.00
_cell.angle_gamma   90.00
#
_symmetry.space_group_name_H-M   'P 1'
#
loop_
_entity.id
_entity.type
_entity.pdbx_description
1 polymer ?
#
loop_
_entity_poly.entity_id
_entity_poly.type
_entity_poly.pdbx_seq_one_letter_code
_entity_poly.pdbx_strand_id
1 'polypeptide(L)'
;MNEKIEAYLNIFKQYGEVSIADEAWTTAFEQIFRERLKAEGIEEIRVYQTIVQPDRKLICRVFHQPSMKILQEYPERTAFIRWLPLLCIVLCYFLIISLIALSSEKMLTVAFLLFLPFSLGAIMEYVKSLKSPNSLKQTFLQQIYILFGIIVVGVVILREGGICLIMAAPIFFLCSTLGATCMHFLCRRLWKPYNKVYSIVLLPLLGLLLLPDFSQYHNGVTRQEIIVNAPIQDVFASINNIQQIQSSEIIFSPIFLMGFPKPISGMTEQTENGLIRQIYWQRGIHFQEKITQSHSPTKLAWTYVFDQESFPKGSLDDHLKIGGAYFNLLTTDYQLEAIGPQQTKMVLTIDYRLSTEVNWYADLWTRYVLNEFSDVVLNIYKHRLENKVKV
;
A
#
# COMPACT_ATOMS: atom_id res chain seq x y z
N MET A 1 47.64 -28.71 -19.68
CA MET A 1 46.25 -28.72 -19.16
C MET A 1 45.94 -30.00 -18.40
N ASN A 2 46.18 -31.18 -19.00
CA ASN A 2 45.93 -32.48 -18.36
C ASN A 2 46.70 -32.72 -17.06
N GLU A 3 48.00 -32.39 -17.01
CA GLU A 3 48.82 -32.55 -15.78
C GLU A 3 48.34 -31.69 -14.61
N LYS A 4 47.89 -30.46 -14.88
CA LYS A 4 47.33 -29.57 -13.84
C LYS A 4 46.02 -30.11 -13.29
N ILE A 5 45.15 -30.61 -14.16
CA ILE A 5 43.87 -31.23 -13.76
C ILE A 5 44.13 -32.44 -12.87
N GLU A 6 45.09 -33.29 -13.23
CA GLU A 6 45.45 -34.48 -12.46
C GLU A 6 46.04 -34.15 -11.09
N ALA A 7 46.90 -33.13 -11.00
CA ALA A 7 47.38 -32.62 -9.72
C ALA A 7 46.25 -32.15 -8.80
N TYR A 8 45.28 -31.39 -9.32
CA TYR A 8 44.13 -30.92 -8.54
C TYR A 8 43.17 -32.06 -8.16
N LEU A 9 42.98 -33.05 -9.03
CA LEU A 9 42.19 -34.23 -8.73
C LEU A 9 42.81 -35.05 -7.59
N ASN A 10 44.14 -35.21 -7.59
CA ASN A 10 44.83 -35.92 -6.52
C ASN A 10 44.69 -35.22 -5.16
N ILE A 11 44.83 -33.88 -5.14
CA ILE A 11 44.59 -33.08 -3.93
C ILE A 11 43.12 -33.23 -3.48
N PHE A 12 42.17 -33.12 -4.41
CA PHE A 12 40.75 -33.26 -4.10
C PHE A 12 40.39 -34.66 -3.58
N LYS A 13 41.04 -35.72 -4.11
CA LYS A 13 40.88 -37.10 -3.63
C LYS A 13 41.40 -37.27 -2.20
N GLN A 14 42.53 -36.66 -1.89
CA GLN A 14 43.20 -36.78 -0.59
C GLN A 14 42.50 -35.99 0.52
N TYR A 15 42.08 -34.75 0.23
CA TYR A 15 41.58 -33.84 1.25
C TYR A 15 40.07 -33.64 1.22
N GLY A 16 39.39 -34.04 0.14
CA GLY A 16 37.95 -33.78 -0.04
C GLY A 16 37.63 -32.34 -0.41
N GLU A 17 38.67 -31.49 -0.56
CA GLU A 17 38.60 -30.14 -1.09
C GLU A 17 39.86 -29.79 -1.89
N VAL A 18 39.76 -28.80 -2.79
CA VAL A 18 40.90 -28.26 -3.55
C VAL A 18 40.69 -26.78 -3.84
N SER A 19 41.74 -25.97 -3.68
CA SER A 19 41.73 -24.55 -4.02
C SER A 19 42.42 -24.30 -5.37
N ILE A 20 41.67 -23.75 -6.33
CA ILE A 20 42.12 -23.48 -7.70
C ILE A 20 42.05 -21.97 -7.96
N ALA A 21 43.06 -21.40 -8.61
CA ALA A 21 43.06 -19.98 -8.99
C ALA A 21 41.97 -19.69 -10.04
N ASP A 22 41.32 -18.53 -9.94
CA ASP A 22 40.24 -18.11 -10.85
C ASP A 22 40.70 -18.08 -12.31
N GLU A 23 41.93 -17.63 -12.57
CA GLU A 23 42.54 -17.63 -13.90
C GLU A 23 42.65 -19.03 -14.52
N ALA A 24 42.75 -20.06 -13.68
CA ALA A 24 42.83 -21.45 -14.11
C ALA A 24 41.44 -22.12 -14.22
N TRP A 25 40.40 -21.56 -13.61
CA TRP A 25 39.05 -22.10 -13.59
C TRP A 25 38.18 -21.56 -14.74
N THR A 26 38.44 -22.06 -15.95
CA THR A 26 37.63 -21.76 -17.15
C THR A 26 36.45 -22.73 -17.31
N THR A 27 35.44 -22.38 -18.11
CA THR A 27 34.28 -23.26 -18.39
C THR A 27 34.69 -24.62 -18.98
N ALA A 28 35.70 -24.63 -19.85
CA ALA A 28 36.27 -25.86 -20.41
C ALA A 28 37.00 -26.70 -19.35
N PHE A 29 37.74 -26.05 -18.43
CA PHE A 29 38.39 -26.72 -17.32
C PHE A 29 37.36 -27.37 -16.38
N GLU A 30 36.30 -26.63 -16.04
CA GLU A 30 35.23 -27.11 -15.17
C GLU A 30 34.52 -28.35 -15.75
N GLN A 31 34.21 -28.35 -17.05
CA GLN A 31 33.59 -29.49 -17.72
C GLN A 31 34.47 -30.74 -17.64
N ILE A 32 35.74 -30.63 -18.03
CA ILE A 32 36.69 -31.76 -17.99
C ILE A 32 36.92 -32.25 -16.56
N PHE A 33 37.00 -31.34 -15.59
CA PHE A 33 37.17 -31.67 -14.18
C PHE A 33 35.96 -32.43 -13.63
N ARG A 34 34.74 -32.00 -13.94
CA ARG A 34 33.49 -32.70 -13.55
C ARG A 34 33.36 -34.06 -14.23
N GLU A 35 33.72 -34.18 -15.51
CA GLU A 35 33.71 -35.46 -16.23
C GLU A 35 34.66 -36.49 -15.60
N ARG A 36 35.88 -36.07 -15.26
CA ARG A 36 36.86 -36.95 -14.58
C ARG A 36 36.42 -37.34 -13.17
N LEU A 37 35.84 -36.42 -12.41
CA LEU A 37 35.28 -36.75 -11.09
C LEU A 37 34.14 -37.75 -11.19
N LYS A 38 33.28 -37.62 -12.22
CA LYS A 38 32.19 -38.55 -12.48
C LYS A 38 32.68 -39.94 -12.87
N ALA A 39 33.75 -40.03 -13.67
CA ALA A 39 34.40 -41.29 -14.02
C ALA A 39 34.98 -42.02 -12.78
N GLU A 40 35.25 -41.28 -11.70
CA GLU A 40 35.79 -41.77 -10.44
C GLU A 40 34.71 -41.97 -9.35
N GLY A 41 33.43 -41.91 -9.72
CA GLY A 41 32.30 -42.15 -8.81
C GLY A 41 31.94 -40.96 -7.90
N ILE A 42 32.45 -39.76 -8.17
CA ILE A 42 32.12 -38.53 -7.44
C ILE A 42 31.13 -37.72 -8.27
N GLU A 43 29.85 -37.84 -7.96
CA GLU A 43 28.77 -37.25 -8.78
C GLU A 43 28.50 -35.77 -8.49
N GLU A 44 28.73 -35.32 -7.24
CA GLU A 44 28.41 -33.96 -6.83
C GLU A 44 29.58 -33.26 -6.13
N ILE A 45 29.87 -32.03 -6.57
CA ILE A 45 30.84 -31.11 -5.98
C ILE A 45 30.20 -29.74 -5.77
N ARG A 46 30.72 -28.97 -4.81
CA ARG A 46 30.37 -27.57 -4.57
C ARG A 46 31.61 -26.70 -4.78
N VAL A 47 31.50 -25.58 -5.47
CA VAL A 47 32.58 -24.64 -5.80
C VAL A 47 32.33 -23.30 -5.12
N TYR A 48 33.01 -23.05 -4.02
CA TYR A 48 32.91 -21.80 -3.26
C TYR A 48 33.93 -20.76 -3.74
N GLN A 49 33.65 -19.48 -3.51
CA GLN A 49 34.67 -18.43 -3.60
C GLN A 49 35.25 -18.20 -2.20
N THR A 50 36.55 -18.03 -2.03
CA THR A 50 37.11 -17.86 -0.67
C THR A 50 37.10 -16.39 -0.24
N ILE A 51 36.87 -16.11 1.05
CA ILE A 51 36.93 -14.72 1.60
C ILE A 51 38.39 -14.28 1.80
N VAL A 52 39.28 -15.23 2.10
CA VAL A 52 40.68 -14.96 2.43
C VAL A 52 41.54 -14.77 1.18
N GLN A 53 41.18 -15.46 0.08
CA GLN A 53 41.85 -15.42 -1.23
C GLN A 53 40.80 -15.26 -2.35
N PRO A 54 40.35 -14.03 -2.63
CA PRO A 54 39.24 -13.78 -3.55
C PRO A 54 39.54 -14.18 -5.01
N ASP A 55 40.82 -14.37 -5.34
CA ASP A 55 41.36 -14.83 -6.62
C ASP A 55 41.32 -16.36 -6.79
N ARG A 56 40.68 -17.08 -5.87
CA ARG A 56 40.65 -18.55 -5.86
C ARG A 56 39.26 -19.10 -5.56
N LYS A 57 38.94 -20.22 -6.21
CA LYS A 57 37.78 -21.07 -5.94
C LYS A 57 38.17 -22.26 -5.06
N LEU A 58 37.35 -22.54 -4.06
CA LEU A 58 37.47 -23.73 -3.21
C LEU A 58 36.40 -24.74 -3.61
N ILE A 59 36.83 -25.88 -4.12
CA ILE A 59 35.95 -26.96 -4.54
C ILE A 59 35.91 -27.98 -3.41
N CYS A 60 34.74 -28.33 -2.90
CA CYS A 60 34.55 -29.32 -1.84
C CYS A 60 33.61 -30.44 -2.30
N ARG A 61 33.79 -31.63 -1.71
CA ARG A 61 32.74 -32.66 -1.73
C ARG A 61 31.50 -32.17 -0.99
N VAL A 62 30.32 -32.65 -1.38
CA VAL A 62 29.01 -32.20 -0.83
C VAL A 62 28.92 -32.26 0.70
N PHE A 63 29.58 -33.23 1.33
CA PHE A 63 29.57 -33.45 2.77
C PHE A 63 30.85 -32.99 3.49
N HIS A 64 31.80 -32.36 2.78
CA HIS A 64 33.03 -31.86 3.38
C HIS A 64 32.81 -30.45 3.93
N GLN A 65 33.18 -30.23 5.21
CA GLN A 65 33.17 -28.88 5.77
C GLN A 65 34.40 -28.11 5.26
N PRO A 66 34.22 -26.94 4.61
CA PRO A 66 35.32 -26.16 4.09
C PRO A 66 36.31 -25.79 5.20
N SER A 67 37.62 -25.95 4.96
CA SER A 67 38.65 -25.52 5.92
C SER A 67 38.76 -24.00 6.07
N MET A 68 38.20 -23.24 5.12
CA MET A 68 38.31 -21.78 5.03
C MET A 68 36.93 -21.09 5.05
N LYS A 69 36.91 -19.81 5.46
CA LYS A 69 35.72 -18.95 5.35
C LYS A 69 35.38 -18.69 3.88
N ILE A 70 34.19 -19.10 3.45
CA ILE A 70 33.72 -19.10 2.05
C ILE A 70 32.58 -18.09 1.79
N LEU A 71 32.57 -17.54 0.57
CA LEU A 71 31.45 -16.88 -0.11
C LEU A 71 30.71 -17.93 -0.96
N GLN A 72 29.40 -18.03 -0.76
CA GLN A 72 28.51 -19.08 -1.27
C GLN A 72 28.43 -19.13 -2.81
N GLU A 73 28.36 -20.33 -3.38
CA GLU A 73 28.19 -20.57 -4.82
C GLU A 73 26.75 -20.33 -5.29
N TYR A 74 26.57 -19.56 -6.35
CA TYR A 74 25.33 -19.52 -7.13
C TYR A 74 25.65 -19.80 -8.60
N PRO A 75 24.94 -20.73 -9.27
CA PRO A 75 25.13 -20.94 -10.70
C PRO A 75 24.74 -19.68 -11.47
N GLU A 76 25.59 -19.24 -12.40
CA GLU A 76 25.31 -18.09 -13.27
C GLU A 76 24.14 -18.40 -14.20
N ARG A 77 22.94 -17.96 -13.83
CA ARG A 77 21.79 -17.89 -14.75
C ARG A 77 21.82 -16.55 -15.49
N THR A 78 21.64 -16.56 -16.82
CA THR A 78 21.50 -15.35 -17.63
C THR A 78 20.34 -14.48 -17.12
N ALA A 79 20.49 -13.15 -17.21
CA ALA A 79 19.50 -12.20 -16.70
C ALA A 79 18.09 -12.48 -17.23
N PHE A 80 17.96 -12.83 -18.51
CA PHE A 80 16.67 -13.15 -19.13
C PHE A 80 15.96 -14.36 -18.50
N ILE A 81 16.65 -15.49 -18.32
CA ILE A 81 16.08 -16.70 -17.70
C ILE A 81 15.74 -16.47 -16.21
N ARG A 82 16.42 -15.51 -15.56
CA ARG A 82 16.15 -15.12 -14.17
C ARG A 82 14.85 -14.31 -14.04
N TRP A 83 14.58 -13.39 -14.97
CA TRP A 83 13.41 -12.51 -14.94
C TRP A 83 12.19 -13.11 -15.64
N LEU A 84 12.37 -14.01 -16.61
CA LEU A 84 11.29 -14.65 -17.37
C LEU A 84 10.18 -15.26 -16.49
N PRO A 85 10.47 -16.11 -15.48
CA PRO A 85 9.40 -16.66 -14.65
C PRO A 85 8.67 -15.58 -13.86
N LEU A 86 9.38 -14.57 -13.38
CA LEU A 86 8.80 -13.44 -12.64
C LEU A 86 7.92 -12.58 -13.54
N LEU A 87 8.34 -12.35 -14.79
CA LEU A 87 7.58 -11.61 -15.78
C LEU A 87 6.32 -12.38 -16.22
N CYS A 88 6.41 -13.69 -16.42
CA CYS A 88 5.26 -14.56 -16.67
C CYS A 88 4.30 -14.58 -15.47
N ILE A 89 4.82 -14.64 -14.26
CA ILE A 89 4.06 -14.60 -13.01
C ILE A 89 3.31 -13.28 -12.88
N VAL A 90 3.99 -12.15 -13.09
CA VAL A 90 3.40 -10.82 -13.03
C VAL A 90 2.35 -10.64 -14.13
N LEU A 91 2.60 -11.10 -15.36
CA LEU A 91 1.63 -11.09 -16.45
C LEU A 91 0.40 -11.93 -16.16
N CYS A 92 0.57 -13.19 -15.73
CA CYS A 92 -0.54 -14.05 -15.35
C CYS A 92 -1.32 -13.45 -14.16
N TYR A 93 -0.62 -12.84 -13.21
CA TYR A 93 -1.20 -12.16 -12.06
C TYR A 93 -2.06 -10.95 -12.47
N PHE A 94 -1.54 -10.05 -13.31
CA PHE A 94 -2.31 -8.91 -13.84
C PHE A 94 -3.50 -9.36 -14.71
N LEU A 95 -3.33 -10.44 -15.48
CA LEU A 95 -4.40 -11.01 -16.31
C LEU A 95 -5.52 -11.61 -15.45
N ILE A 96 -5.17 -12.31 -14.37
CA ILE A 96 -6.13 -12.87 -13.42
C ILE A 96 -6.85 -11.74 -12.65
N ILE A 97 -6.13 -10.70 -12.19
CA ILE A 97 -6.76 -9.52 -11.56
C ILE A 97 -7.71 -8.83 -12.53
N SER A 98 -7.31 -8.62 -13.79
CA SER A 98 -8.15 -7.97 -14.78
C SER A 98 -9.46 -8.74 -14.98
N LEU A 99 -9.39 -10.08 -15.09
CA LEU A 99 -10.56 -10.95 -15.22
C LEU A 99 -11.46 -10.92 -13.97
N ILE A 100 -10.88 -10.90 -12.77
CA ILE A 100 -11.63 -10.87 -11.50
C ILE A 100 -12.24 -9.48 -11.26
N ALA A 101 -11.50 -8.40 -11.53
CA ALA A 101 -11.99 -7.02 -11.42
C ALA A 101 -13.15 -6.73 -12.40
N LEU A 102 -13.14 -7.37 -13.58
CA LEU A 102 -14.26 -7.32 -14.53
C LEU A 102 -15.53 -8.00 -14.02
N SER A 103 -15.42 -8.95 -13.07
CA SER A 103 -16.54 -9.80 -12.62
C SER A 103 -17.05 -9.48 -11.22
N SER A 104 -16.26 -8.81 -10.38
CA SER A 104 -16.63 -8.54 -9.00
C SER A 104 -16.14 -7.14 -8.63
N GLU A 105 -17.04 -6.26 -8.20
CA GLU A 105 -16.65 -4.98 -7.56
C GLU A 105 -15.85 -5.19 -6.24
N LYS A 106 -15.48 -6.44 -5.91
CA LYS A 106 -14.68 -6.89 -4.77
C LYS A 106 -13.17 -6.69 -4.97
N MET A 107 -12.73 -5.47 -5.28
CA MET A 107 -11.29 -5.17 -5.38
C MET A 107 -10.56 -5.14 -4.03
N LEU A 108 -11.28 -5.09 -2.89
CA LEU A 108 -10.71 -4.83 -1.57
C LEU A 108 -10.82 -6.00 -0.57
N THR A 109 -10.51 -7.22 -1.00
CA THR A 109 -10.44 -8.38 -0.09
C THR A 109 -9.17 -8.34 0.76
N VAL A 110 -9.25 -8.73 2.04
CA VAL A 110 -8.12 -8.94 2.97
C VAL A 110 -7.03 -9.78 2.32
N ALA A 111 -7.42 -10.83 1.59
CA ALA A 111 -6.52 -11.70 0.87
C ALA A 111 -5.59 -10.92 -0.06
N PHE A 112 -6.14 -9.96 -0.80
CA PHE A 112 -5.36 -9.13 -1.70
C PHE A 112 -4.49 -8.15 -0.93
N LEU A 113 -5.07 -7.44 0.04
CA LEU A 113 -4.39 -6.43 0.84
C LEU A 113 -3.18 -6.97 1.60
N LEU A 114 -3.24 -8.23 2.07
CA LEU A 114 -2.16 -8.86 2.83
C LEU A 114 -1.21 -9.67 1.96
N PHE A 115 -1.73 -10.54 1.10
CA PHE A 115 -0.89 -11.53 0.42
C PHE A 115 -0.20 -10.99 -0.83
N LEU A 116 -0.77 -9.98 -1.51
CA LEU A 116 -0.07 -9.33 -2.62
C LEU A 116 1.26 -8.73 -2.17
N PRO A 117 1.30 -7.78 -1.21
CA PRO A 117 2.56 -7.23 -0.74
C PRO A 117 3.50 -8.29 -0.19
N PHE A 118 2.97 -9.27 0.55
CA PHE A 118 3.77 -10.37 1.09
C PHE A 118 4.47 -11.17 -0.02
N SER A 119 3.73 -11.61 -1.03
CA SER A 119 4.29 -12.37 -2.15
C SER A 119 5.31 -11.54 -2.93
N LEU A 120 5.03 -10.27 -3.17
CA LEU A 120 5.93 -9.36 -3.88
C LEU A 120 7.24 -9.15 -3.12
N GLY A 121 7.19 -8.87 -1.81
CA GLY A 121 8.38 -8.75 -0.96
C GLY A 121 9.19 -10.04 -0.91
N ALA A 122 8.51 -11.19 -0.80
CA ALA A 122 9.12 -12.52 -0.80
C ALA A 122 9.87 -12.82 -2.11
N ILE A 123 9.25 -12.55 -3.27
CA ILE A 123 9.86 -12.76 -4.58
C ILE A 123 11.08 -11.85 -4.77
N MET A 124 10.96 -10.58 -4.39
CA MET A 124 12.03 -9.61 -4.57
C MET A 124 13.27 -9.95 -3.72
N GLU A 125 13.08 -10.49 -2.51
CA GLU A 125 14.19 -11.01 -1.71
C GLU A 125 14.77 -12.30 -2.32
N TYR A 126 13.92 -13.19 -2.83
CA TYR A 126 14.36 -14.44 -3.49
C TYR A 126 15.28 -14.15 -4.68
N VAL A 127 14.85 -13.27 -5.60
CA VAL A 127 15.62 -12.92 -6.81
C VAL A 127 16.98 -12.33 -6.45
N LYS A 128 17.04 -11.48 -5.43
CA LYS A 128 18.29 -10.86 -4.99
C LYS A 128 19.20 -11.87 -4.30
N SER A 129 18.61 -12.75 -3.49
CA SER A 129 19.30 -13.88 -2.86
C SER A 129 19.82 -14.91 -3.87
N LEU A 130 19.48 -14.84 -5.16
CA LEU A 130 20.11 -15.66 -6.21
C LEU A 130 21.53 -15.23 -6.56
N LYS A 131 21.94 -13.99 -6.25
CA LYS A 131 23.29 -13.48 -6.55
C LYS A 131 24.22 -13.59 -5.36
N SER A 132 23.74 -13.14 -4.20
CA SER A 132 24.52 -13.08 -2.97
C SER A 132 23.58 -13.08 -1.77
N PRO A 133 23.99 -13.66 -0.63
CA PRO A 133 23.22 -13.54 0.61
C PRO A 133 23.12 -12.06 1.01
N ASN A 134 21.90 -11.54 1.11
CA ASN A 134 21.68 -10.19 1.59
C ASN A 134 21.91 -10.10 3.10
N SER A 135 22.09 -8.88 3.61
CA SER A 135 21.90 -8.61 5.04
C SER A 135 20.46 -8.21 5.33
N LEU A 136 19.97 -8.44 6.55
CA LEU A 136 18.62 -8.02 6.97
C LEU A 136 18.37 -6.53 6.75
N LYS A 137 19.39 -5.68 6.94
CA LYS A 137 19.31 -4.24 6.66
C LYS A 137 19.02 -3.95 5.18
N GLN A 138 19.69 -4.66 4.28
CA GLN A 138 19.47 -4.51 2.84
C GLN A 138 18.10 -5.00 2.40
N THR A 139 17.61 -6.09 3.01
CA THR A 139 16.25 -6.62 2.77
C THR A 139 15.18 -5.60 3.19
N PHE A 140 15.35 -4.94 4.34
CA PHE A 140 14.45 -3.89 4.81
C PHE A 140 14.48 -2.64 3.92
N LEU A 141 15.67 -2.10 3.62
CA LEU A 141 15.82 -0.92 2.75
C LEU A 141 15.23 -1.15 1.35
N GLN A 142 15.34 -2.38 0.84
CA GLN A 142 14.75 -2.75 -0.43
C GLN A 142 13.22 -2.61 -0.45
N GLN A 143 12.53 -2.89 0.66
CA GLN A 143 11.07 -2.75 0.71
C GLN A 143 10.64 -1.28 0.65
N ILE A 144 11.44 -0.36 1.19
CA ILE A 144 11.20 1.09 1.07
C ILE A 144 11.24 1.51 -0.40
N TYR A 145 12.25 1.06 -1.16
CA TYR A 145 12.34 1.36 -2.59
C TYR A 145 11.21 0.74 -3.41
N ILE A 146 10.78 -0.48 -3.06
CA ILE A 146 9.64 -1.14 -3.70
C ILE A 146 8.36 -0.35 -3.45
N LEU A 147 8.09 0.00 -2.19
CA LEU A 147 6.91 0.79 -1.83
C LEU A 147 6.89 2.13 -2.55
N PHE A 148 8.03 2.84 -2.56
CA PHE A 148 8.17 4.10 -3.28
C PHE A 148 7.93 3.93 -4.78
N GLY A 149 8.49 2.88 -5.38
CA GLY A 149 8.26 2.55 -6.80
C GLY A 149 6.79 2.30 -7.11
N ILE A 150 6.08 1.57 -6.25
CA ILE A 150 4.64 1.30 -6.41
C ILE A 150 3.83 2.60 -6.31
N ILE A 151 4.11 3.47 -5.34
CA ILE A 151 3.43 4.75 -5.20
C ILE A 151 3.66 5.62 -6.44
N VAL A 152 4.90 5.73 -6.91
CA VAL A 152 5.23 6.52 -8.11
C VAL A 152 4.54 5.95 -9.35
N VAL A 153 4.59 4.63 -9.55
CA VAL A 153 3.94 3.97 -10.70
C VAL A 153 2.42 4.12 -10.63
N GLY A 154 1.80 3.92 -9.48
CA GLY A 154 0.36 4.06 -9.30
C GLY A 154 -0.13 5.48 -9.59
N VAL A 155 0.53 6.49 -9.02
CA VAL A 155 0.15 7.89 -9.21
C VAL A 155 0.42 8.38 -10.64
N VAL A 156 1.57 8.04 -11.23
CA VAL A 156 1.99 8.59 -12.53
C VAL A 156 1.36 7.83 -13.71
N ILE A 157 1.33 6.50 -13.65
CA ILE A 157 0.93 5.65 -14.78
C ILE A 157 -0.57 5.38 -14.74
N LEU A 158 -1.09 4.95 -13.58
CA LEU A 158 -2.49 4.53 -13.45
C LEU A 158 -3.42 5.73 -13.21
N ARG A 159 -2.88 6.92 -12.91
CA ARG A 159 -3.64 8.10 -12.47
C ARG A 159 -4.61 7.77 -11.33
N GLU A 160 -4.27 6.74 -10.55
CA GLU A 160 -5.05 6.36 -9.38
C GLU A 160 -5.03 7.50 -8.37
N GLY A 161 -6.09 7.60 -7.57
CA GLY A 161 -6.10 8.54 -6.46
C GLY A 161 -4.94 8.23 -5.51
N GLY A 162 -4.14 9.24 -5.18
CA GLY A 162 -3.06 9.09 -4.19
C GLY A 162 -3.60 8.68 -2.81
N ILE A 163 -4.89 8.89 -2.56
CA ILE A 163 -5.58 8.63 -1.29
C ILE A 163 -5.50 7.14 -0.94
N CYS A 164 -6.00 6.22 -1.79
CA CYS A 164 -5.98 4.79 -1.47
C CYS A 164 -4.56 4.24 -1.35
N LEU A 165 -3.60 4.73 -2.15
CA LEU A 165 -2.19 4.32 -2.07
C LEU A 165 -1.54 4.73 -0.75
N ILE A 166 -1.77 5.97 -0.30
CA ILE A 166 -1.28 6.45 1.00
C ILE A 166 -1.91 5.64 2.14
N MET A 167 -3.21 5.36 2.05
CA MET A 167 -3.92 4.54 3.03
C MET A 167 -3.42 3.09 3.04
N ALA A 168 -3.10 2.49 1.90
CA ALA A 168 -2.62 1.10 1.81
C ALA A 168 -1.13 0.96 2.15
N ALA A 169 -0.34 2.01 2.00
CA ALA A 169 1.13 1.98 2.12
C ALA A 169 1.65 1.37 3.45
N PRO A 170 1.10 1.68 4.64
CA PRO A 170 1.57 1.08 5.89
C PRO A 170 1.40 -0.44 5.93
N ILE A 171 0.25 -0.95 5.49
CA ILE A 171 -0.01 -2.40 5.42
C ILE A 171 0.87 -3.04 4.36
N PHE A 172 0.98 -2.41 3.19
CA PHE A 172 1.81 -2.89 2.10
C PHE A 172 3.27 -3.04 2.53
N PHE A 173 3.81 -2.03 3.24
CA PHE A 173 5.16 -2.05 3.77
C PHE A 173 5.38 -3.17 4.80
N LEU A 174 4.44 -3.33 5.74
CA LEU A 174 4.54 -4.36 6.77
C LEU A 174 4.49 -5.76 6.17
N CYS A 175 3.50 -6.04 5.32
CA CYS A 175 3.34 -7.35 4.69
C CYS A 175 4.48 -7.70 3.74
N SER A 176 4.96 -6.73 2.93
CA SER A 176 6.13 -6.95 2.06
C SER A 176 7.41 -7.21 2.85
N THR A 177 7.63 -6.50 3.96
CA THR A 177 8.76 -6.74 4.85
C THR A 177 8.68 -8.11 5.51
N LEU A 178 7.49 -8.55 5.94
CA LEU A 178 7.28 -9.90 6.47
C LEU A 178 7.59 -10.96 5.41
N GLY A 179 7.05 -10.82 4.20
CA GLY A 179 7.31 -11.74 3.09
C GLY A 179 8.78 -11.83 2.73
N ALA A 180 9.45 -10.68 2.63
CA ALA A 180 10.88 -10.60 2.37
C ALA A 180 11.70 -11.26 3.49
N THR A 181 11.36 -11.02 4.76
CA THR A 181 12.08 -11.60 5.91
C THR A 181 11.86 -13.11 6.00
N CYS A 182 10.64 -13.59 5.77
CA CYS A 182 10.35 -15.02 5.68
C CYS A 182 11.17 -15.68 4.57
N MET A 183 11.23 -15.06 3.38
CA MET A 183 12.03 -15.58 2.27
C MET A 183 13.52 -15.58 2.59
N HIS A 184 14.01 -14.51 3.22
CA HIS A 184 15.39 -14.37 3.63
C HIS A 184 15.84 -15.54 4.52
N PHE A 185 15.03 -15.84 5.54
CA PHE A 185 15.28 -16.97 6.43
C PHE A 185 15.19 -18.31 5.71
N LEU A 186 14.19 -18.47 4.82
CA LEU A 186 13.98 -19.70 4.06
C LEU A 186 15.17 -20.00 3.14
N CYS A 187 15.67 -18.99 2.41
CA CYS A 187 16.84 -19.13 1.53
C CYS A 187 18.11 -19.48 2.31
N ARG A 188 18.29 -18.90 3.51
CA ARG A 188 19.41 -19.24 4.39
C ARG A 188 19.30 -20.64 4.97
N ARG A 189 18.12 -21.06 5.42
CA ARG A 189 17.88 -22.38 6.03
C ARG A 189 17.96 -23.52 5.01
N LEU A 190 17.42 -23.33 3.81
CA LEU A 190 17.44 -24.34 2.75
C LEU A 190 18.78 -24.38 1.99
N TRP A 191 19.69 -23.43 2.25
CA TRP A 191 21.02 -23.30 1.64
C TRP A 191 21.05 -23.18 0.10
N LYS A 192 19.90 -23.30 -0.58
CA LYS A 192 19.71 -23.16 -2.02
C LYS A 192 18.33 -22.54 -2.33
N PRO A 193 18.23 -21.65 -3.34
CA PRO A 193 16.95 -21.19 -3.87
C PRO A 193 16.25 -22.35 -4.58
N TYR A 194 15.13 -22.81 -4.02
CA TYR A 194 14.41 -23.97 -4.52
C TYR A 194 13.30 -23.55 -5.49
N ASN A 195 13.20 -24.19 -6.67
CA ASN A 195 12.24 -23.78 -7.71
C ASN A 195 10.77 -23.82 -7.22
N LYS A 196 10.41 -24.62 -6.20
CA LYS A 196 9.03 -24.62 -5.68
C LYS A 196 8.66 -23.34 -4.93
N VAL A 197 9.63 -22.49 -4.58
CA VAL A 197 9.41 -21.20 -3.90
C VAL A 197 8.58 -20.23 -4.75
N TYR A 198 8.57 -20.40 -6.08
CA TYR A 198 7.69 -19.62 -6.96
C TYR A 198 6.19 -19.84 -6.68
N SER A 199 5.78 -20.89 -5.97
CA SER A 199 4.37 -21.11 -5.62
C SER A 199 3.80 -20.06 -4.66
N ILE A 200 4.64 -19.30 -3.94
CA ILE A 200 4.21 -18.18 -3.06
C ILE A 200 3.41 -17.11 -3.83
N VAL A 201 3.63 -17.01 -5.13
CA VAL A 201 2.87 -16.13 -6.03
C VAL A 201 1.40 -16.48 -6.09
N LEU A 202 1.05 -17.75 -5.90
CA LEU A 202 -0.33 -18.22 -5.94
C LEU A 202 -1.07 -17.93 -4.63
N LEU A 203 -0.37 -17.49 -3.59
CA LEU A 203 -0.92 -17.29 -2.25
C LEU A 203 -2.06 -16.26 -2.21
N PRO A 204 -1.99 -15.09 -2.90
CA PRO A 204 -3.13 -14.18 -2.99
C PRO A 204 -4.36 -14.81 -3.66
N LEU A 205 -4.16 -15.62 -4.70
CA LEU A 205 -5.25 -16.31 -5.41
C LEU A 205 -5.88 -17.40 -4.55
N LEU A 206 -5.05 -18.18 -3.85
CA LEU A 206 -5.52 -19.16 -2.87
C LEU A 206 -6.27 -18.48 -1.72
N GLY A 207 -5.75 -17.35 -1.24
CA GLY A 207 -6.42 -16.54 -0.23
C GLY A 207 -7.80 -16.09 -0.70
N LEU A 208 -7.92 -15.59 -1.93
CA LEU A 208 -9.20 -15.16 -2.49
C LEU A 208 -10.21 -16.31 -2.63
N LEU A 209 -9.75 -17.51 -2.99
CA LEU A 209 -10.64 -18.67 -3.18
C LEU A 209 -11.04 -19.35 -1.87
N LEU A 210 -10.13 -19.38 -0.88
CA LEU A 210 -10.29 -20.16 0.35
C LEU A 210 -10.78 -19.33 1.54
N LEU A 211 -10.50 -18.02 1.57
CA LEU A 211 -10.93 -17.17 2.68
C LEU A 211 -12.40 -16.77 2.48
N PRO A 212 -13.23 -16.88 3.53
CA PRO A 212 -14.59 -16.39 3.48
C PRO A 212 -14.60 -14.85 3.43
N ASP A 213 -15.72 -14.29 2.98
CA ASP A 213 -15.97 -12.85 3.02
C ASP A 213 -16.13 -12.42 4.49
N PHE A 214 -15.18 -11.63 4.99
CA PHE A 214 -15.17 -11.11 6.35
C PHE A 214 -15.84 -9.73 6.46
N SER A 215 -16.52 -9.26 5.41
CA SER A 215 -17.14 -7.94 5.44
C SER A 215 -18.23 -7.88 6.50
N GLN A 216 -18.16 -6.83 7.32
CA GLN A 216 -19.15 -6.57 8.36
C GLN A 216 -19.57 -5.11 8.28
N TYR A 217 -20.79 -4.80 8.71
CA TYR A 217 -21.19 -3.40 8.90
C TYR A 217 -20.57 -2.86 10.18
N HIS A 218 -19.91 -1.71 10.07
CA HIS A 218 -19.39 -0.95 11.19
C HIS A 218 -19.88 0.49 11.06
N ASN A 219 -20.62 0.97 12.05
CA ASN A 219 -21.03 2.37 12.12
C ASN A 219 -20.03 3.13 13.00
N GLY A 220 -19.57 4.27 12.51
CA GLY A 220 -18.69 5.18 13.23
C GLY A 220 -19.27 6.57 13.29
N VAL A 221 -18.74 7.36 14.23
CA VAL A 221 -19.15 8.74 14.48
C VAL A 221 -17.91 9.58 14.75
N THR A 222 -17.83 10.74 14.10
CA THR A 222 -16.83 11.78 14.38
C THR A 222 -17.52 13.03 14.88
N ARG A 223 -16.93 13.68 15.88
CA ARG A 223 -17.46 14.91 16.49
C ARG A 223 -16.33 15.91 16.64
N GLN A 224 -16.48 17.08 16.03
CA GLN A 224 -15.58 18.22 16.20
C GLN A 224 -16.34 19.42 16.76
N GLU A 225 -15.63 20.27 17.49
CA GLU A 225 -16.21 21.48 18.05
C GLU A 225 -15.27 22.67 17.94
N ILE A 226 -15.85 23.85 17.74
CA ILE A 226 -15.13 25.11 17.69
C ILE A 226 -15.95 26.21 18.37
N ILE A 227 -15.26 27.22 18.88
CA ILE A 227 -15.88 28.44 19.37
C ILE A 227 -15.74 29.51 18.30
N VAL A 228 -16.85 30.14 17.94
CA VAL A 228 -16.92 31.25 16.99
C VAL A 228 -17.33 32.52 17.73
N ASN A 229 -16.57 33.61 17.54
CA ASN A 229 -16.88 34.92 18.11
C ASN A 229 -17.92 35.65 17.26
N ALA A 230 -19.14 35.10 17.20
CA ALA A 230 -20.31 35.69 16.58
C ALA A 230 -21.61 35.25 17.29
N PRO A 231 -22.71 36.01 17.17
CA PRO A 231 -24.02 35.63 17.68
C PRO A 231 -24.53 34.34 17.04
N ILE A 232 -25.28 33.54 17.79
CA ILE A 232 -25.78 32.22 17.35
C ILE A 232 -26.64 32.31 16.08
N GLN A 233 -27.41 33.41 15.91
CA GLN A 233 -28.23 33.64 14.72
C GLN A 233 -27.37 33.79 13.46
N ASP A 234 -26.24 34.50 13.56
CA ASP A 234 -25.33 34.71 12.43
C ASP A 234 -24.59 33.42 12.07
N VAL A 235 -24.20 32.64 13.08
CA VAL A 235 -23.61 31.30 12.87
C VAL A 235 -24.61 30.40 12.15
N PHE A 236 -25.85 30.32 12.63
CA PHE A 236 -26.90 29.50 12.03
C PHE A 236 -27.23 29.93 10.59
N ALA A 237 -27.30 31.23 10.33
CA ALA A 237 -27.51 31.78 8.99
C ALA A 237 -26.35 31.42 8.06
N SER A 238 -25.10 31.52 8.53
CA SER A 238 -23.92 31.19 7.73
C SER A 238 -23.85 29.70 7.37
N ILE A 239 -24.26 28.79 8.26
CA ILE A 239 -24.32 27.35 7.96
C ILE A 239 -25.33 27.07 6.84
N ASN A 240 -26.46 27.77 6.84
CA ASN A 240 -27.50 27.62 5.81
C ASN A 240 -27.08 28.21 4.46
N ASN A 241 -26.20 29.20 4.43
CA ASN A 241 -25.78 29.82 3.19
C ASN A 241 -24.32 30.27 3.24
N ILE A 242 -23.45 29.46 2.64
CA ILE A 242 -22.04 29.76 2.46
C ILE A 242 -21.66 29.67 0.98
N GLN A 243 -21.41 30.82 0.37
CA GLN A 243 -21.07 30.91 -1.05
C GLN A 243 -19.64 31.40 -1.27
N GLN A 244 -19.08 31.06 -2.43
CA GLN A 244 -17.81 31.60 -2.93
C GLN A 244 -16.69 31.52 -1.88
N ILE A 245 -16.47 30.32 -1.34
CA ILE A 245 -15.38 30.07 -0.38
C ILE A 245 -14.06 30.39 -1.06
N GLN A 246 -13.32 31.35 -0.50
CA GLN A 246 -12.05 31.80 -1.06
C GLN A 246 -10.93 30.87 -0.59
N SER A 247 -9.89 30.72 -1.41
CA SER A 247 -8.75 29.86 -1.06
C SER A 247 -8.02 30.31 0.22
N SER A 248 -8.10 31.60 0.57
CA SER A 248 -7.53 32.15 1.81
C SER A 248 -8.36 31.85 3.07
N GLU A 249 -9.64 31.48 2.92
CA GLU A 249 -10.52 31.09 4.04
C GLU A 249 -10.29 29.62 4.45
N ILE A 250 -9.63 28.84 3.60
CA ILE A 250 -9.40 27.41 3.79
C ILE A 250 -8.05 27.21 4.46
N ILE A 251 -8.07 26.78 5.72
CA ILE A 251 -6.86 26.39 6.44
C ILE A 251 -6.15 25.22 5.75
N PHE A 252 -4.84 25.13 5.92
CA PHE A 252 -4.10 23.97 5.45
C PHE A 252 -4.53 22.71 6.22
N SER A 253 -4.79 21.61 5.51
CA SER A 253 -5.01 20.29 6.07
C SER A 253 -4.25 19.23 5.24
N PRO A 254 -3.63 18.21 5.86
CA PRO A 254 -2.93 17.14 5.15
C PRO A 254 -3.79 16.39 4.14
N ILE A 255 -5.12 16.35 4.31
CA ILE A 255 -6.03 15.69 3.36
C ILE A 255 -5.93 16.31 1.95
N PHE A 256 -5.63 17.60 1.84
CA PHE A 256 -5.44 18.23 0.52
C PHE A 256 -4.17 17.77 -0.17
N LEU A 257 -3.11 17.45 0.58
CA LEU A 257 -1.89 16.85 0.03
C LEU A 257 -2.13 15.42 -0.45
N MET A 258 -3.01 14.67 0.24
CA MET A 258 -3.43 13.34 -0.19
C MET A 258 -4.27 13.37 -1.47
N GLY A 259 -4.82 14.53 -1.82
CA GLY A 259 -5.57 14.76 -3.04
C GLY A 259 -7.07 14.98 -2.83
N PHE A 260 -7.56 15.18 -1.60
CA PHE A 260 -8.95 15.57 -1.38
C PHE A 260 -9.25 16.96 -1.99
N PRO A 261 -10.44 17.14 -2.60
CA PRO A 261 -10.83 18.43 -3.16
C PRO A 261 -11.23 19.42 -2.06
N LYS A 262 -11.18 20.71 -2.39
CA LYS A 262 -11.58 21.78 -1.47
C LYS A 262 -13.07 22.15 -1.64
N PRO A 263 -13.76 22.60 -0.58
CA PRO A 263 -15.14 23.08 -0.68
C PRO A 263 -15.22 24.42 -1.43
N ILE A 264 -16.32 24.64 -2.18
CA ILE A 264 -16.59 25.88 -2.94
C ILE A 264 -17.81 26.61 -2.37
N SER A 265 -18.91 25.89 -2.11
CA SER A 265 -20.13 26.48 -1.56
C SER A 265 -21.10 25.42 -1.02
N GLY A 266 -21.99 25.86 -0.13
CA GLY A 266 -23.13 25.11 0.36
C GLY A 266 -24.32 26.03 0.60
N MET A 267 -25.46 25.75 -0.01
CA MET A 267 -26.66 26.60 0.10
C MET A 267 -27.91 25.78 0.34
N THR A 268 -28.64 26.11 1.40
CA THR A 268 -29.98 25.58 1.69
C THR A 268 -31.02 26.29 0.84
N GLU A 269 -31.82 25.52 0.11
CA GLU A 269 -32.93 26.00 -0.71
C GLU A 269 -34.22 25.26 -0.35
N GLN A 270 -35.36 25.96 -0.45
CA GLN A 270 -36.67 25.33 -0.36
C GLN A 270 -37.03 24.73 -1.71
N THR A 271 -37.25 23.42 -1.76
CA THR A 271 -37.66 22.68 -2.95
C THR A 271 -39.02 22.02 -2.72
N GLU A 272 -39.60 21.45 -3.78
CA GLU A 272 -40.82 20.62 -3.68
C GLU A 272 -40.64 19.42 -2.75
N ASN A 273 -39.40 18.91 -2.63
CA ASN A 273 -39.05 17.75 -1.80
C ASN A 273 -38.62 18.13 -0.37
N GLY A 274 -38.83 19.39 0.02
CA GLY A 274 -38.45 19.95 1.32
C GLY A 274 -37.20 20.83 1.24
N LEU A 275 -36.55 21.04 2.40
CA LEU A 275 -35.32 21.81 2.49
C LEU A 275 -34.13 20.95 2.02
N ILE A 276 -33.45 21.40 0.97
CA ILE A 276 -32.29 20.70 0.38
C ILE A 276 -31.10 21.63 0.39
N ARG A 277 -29.92 21.12 0.76
CA ARG A 277 -28.66 21.86 0.63
C ARG A 277 -27.93 21.39 -0.61
N GLN A 278 -27.57 22.33 -1.48
CA GLN A 278 -26.76 22.11 -2.65
C GLN A 278 -25.29 22.33 -2.30
N ILE A 279 -24.47 21.29 -2.40
CA ILE A 279 -23.07 21.30 -2.01
C ILE A 279 -22.18 21.21 -3.25
N TYR A 280 -21.19 22.10 -3.34
CA TYR A 280 -20.25 22.16 -4.45
C TYR A 280 -18.81 22.22 -3.97
N TRP A 281 -17.97 21.40 -4.60
CA TRP A 281 -16.55 21.26 -4.30
C TRP A 281 -15.73 21.33 -5.58
N GLN A 282 -14.41 21.45 -5.42
CA GLN A 282 -13.49 21.42 -6.55
C GLN A 282 -13.62 20.11 -7.36
N ARG A 283 -13.15 20.17 -8.60
CA ARG A 283 -13.17 19.05 -9.56
C ARG A 283 -14.58 18.58 -9.94
N GLY A 284 -15.56 19.48 -9.88
CA GLY A 284 -16.93 19.23 -10.35
C GLY A 284 -17.78 18.38 -9.41
N ILE A 285 -17.30 18.08 -8.21
CA ILE A 285 -18.08 17.36 -7.20
C ILE A 285 -19.25 18.23 -6.77
N HIS A 286 -20.44 17.65 -6.83
CA HIS A 286 -21.67 18.30 -6.43
C HIS A 286 -22.63 17.26 -5.87
N PHE A 287 -23.28 17.53 -4.74
CA PHE A 287 -24.25 16.58 -4.20
C PHE A 287 -25.29 17.31 -3.35
N GLN A 288 -26.34 16.58 -2.98
CA GLN A 288 -27.46 17.12 -2.24
C GLN A 288 -27.47 16.59 -0.81
N GLU A 289 -27.88 17.44 0.12
CA GLU A 289 -28.14 17.09 1.50
C GLU A 289 -29.60 17.38 1.83
N LYS A 290 -30.38 16.35 2.15
CA LYS A 290 -31.79 16.51 2.52
C LYS A 290 -31.89 16.81 4.01
N ILE A 291 -32.38 18.00 4.36
CA ILE A 291 -32.52 18.41 5.76
C ILE A 291 -33.60 17.57 6.43
N THR A 292 -33.24 16.95 7.55
CA THR A 292 -34.11 16.12 8.38
C THR A 292 -34.59 16.85 9.63
N GLN A 293 -33.79 17.77 10.17
CA GLN A 293 -34.14 18.61 11.31
C GLN A 293 -33.62 20.04 11.11
N SER A 294 -34.45 21.05 11.37
CA SER A 294 -34.06 22.46 11.39
C SER A 294 -34.76 23.15 12.54
N HIS A 295 -34.00 23.45 13.60
CA HIS A 295 -34.47 24.18 14.78
C HIS A 295 -33.62 25.44 14.89
N SER A 296 -34.06 26.52 14.27
CA SER A 296 -33.34 27.80 14.32
C SER A 296 -33.36 28.38 15.75
N PRO A 297 -32.23 28.87 16.29
CA PRO A 297 -30.87 28.87 15.73
C PRO A 297 -29.97 27.76 16.30
N THR A 298 -30.51 26.70 16.90
CA THR A 298 -29.75 25.73 17.72
C THR A 298 -29.34 24.45 17.02
N LYS A 299 -30.04 24.02 15.95
CA LYS A 299 -29.76 22.74 15.30
C LYS A 299 -30.10 22.70 13.82
N LEU A 300 -29.22 22.09 13.03
CA LEU A 300 -29.47 21.73 11.63
C LEU A 300 -28.91 20.34 11.36
N ALA A 301 -29.72 19.41 10.84
CA ALA A 301 -29.31 18.04 10.54
C ALA A 301 -29.82 17.59 9.16
N TRP A 302 -29.08 16.71 8.49
CA TRP A 302 -29.43 16.19 7.17
C TRP A 302 -28.92 14.77 6.93
N THR A 303 -29.44 14.18 5.85
CA THR A 303 -28.94 12.95 5.22
C THR A 303 -28.43 13.26 3.82
N TYR A 304 -27.53 12.43 3.31
CA TYR A 304 -26.92 12.63 1.99
C TYR A 304 -27.75 12.00 0.86
N VAL A 305 -27.78 12.68 -0.28
CA VAL A 305 -28.33 12.17 -1.53
C VAL A 305 -27.22 12.24 -2.57
N PHE A 306 -26.69 11.06 -2.92
CA PHE A 306 -25.66 10.89 -3.94
C PHE A 306 -26.27 10.23 -5.18
N ASP A 307 -25.83 10.68 -6.34
CA ASP A 307 -26.12 10.11 -7.65
C ASP A 307 -24.82 9.78 -8.40
N GLN A 308 -24.93 9.33 -9.65
CA GLN A 308 -23.77 8.94 -10.46
C GLN A 308 -22.88 10.12 -10.87
N GLU A 309 -23.43 11.33 -10.90
CA GLU A 309 -22.72 12.55 -11.29
C GLU A 309 -22.08 13.24 -10.08
N SER A 310 -22.42 12.80 -8.86
CA SER A 310 -21.99 13.47 -7.64
C SER A 310 -20.47 13.50 -7.48
N PHE A 311 -19.80 12.46 -7.97
CA PHE A 311 -18.35 12.32 -7.99
C PHE A 311 -17.89 11.96 -9.41
N PRO A 312 -17.66 12.95 -10.29
CA PRO A 312 -17.18 12.70 -11.65
C PRO A 312 -15.85 11.93 -11.64
N LYS A 313 -15.58 11.12 -12.67
CA LYS A 313 -14.33 10.33 -12.75
C LYS A 313 -13.08 11.21 -12.60
N GLY A 314 -12.16 10.79 -11.74
CA GLY A 314 -10.93 11.52 -11.40
C GLY A 314 -11.14 12.76 -10.50
N SER A 315 -12.37 13.03 -10.05
CA SER A 315 -12.62 14.10 -9.07
C SER A 315 -12.14 13.71 -7.66
N LEU A 316 -12.31 12.42 -7.32
CA LEU A 316 -11.77 11.74 -6.16
C LEU A 316 -11.07 10.45 -6.64
N ASP A 317 -10.52 9.67 -5.72
CA ASP A 317 -10.10 8.30 -6.03
C ASP A 317 -11.30 7.50 -6.55
N ASP A 318 -11.25 7.02 -7.80
CA ASP A 318 -12.36 6.31 -8.45
C ASP A 318 -12.74 5.01 -7.72
N HIS A 319 -11.84 4.47 -6.90
CA HIS A 319 -12.12 3.32 -6.04
C HIS A 319 -12.90 3.70 -4.77
N LEU A 320 -12.91 4.97 -4.38
CA LEU A 320 -13.62 5.49 -3.21
C LEU A 320 -15.01 6.00 -3.59
N LYS A 321 -15.97 5.09 -3.75
CA LYS A 321 -17.39 5.45 -3.95
C LYS A 321 -18.04 5.87 -2.63
N ILE A 322 -18.21 7.18 -2.41
CA ILE A 322 -19.01 7.70 -1.29
C ILE A 322 -20.50 7.40 -1.55
N GLY A 323 -21.18 6.84 -0.55
CA GLY A 323 -22.55 6.34 -0.74
C GLY A 323 -22.60 4.92 -1.33
N GLY A 324 -21.44 4.30 -1.55
CA GLY A 324 -21.32 2.97 -2.15
C GLY A 324 -21.44 1.83 -1.13
N ALA A 325 -21.03 0.64 -1.57
CA ALA A 325 -21.08 -0.57 -0.75
C ALA A 325 -20.12 -0.47 0.46
N TYR A 326 -18.88 -0.02 0.24
CA TYR A 326 -17.81 -0.07 1.25
C TYR A 326 -17.79 1.10 2.23
N PHE A 327 -18.24 2.28 1.81
CA PHE A 327 -18.28 3.49 2.63
C PHE A 327 -19.53 4.30 2.32
N ASN A 328 -20.24 4.73 3.36
CA ASN A 328 -21.43 5.57 3.23
C ASN A 328 -21.47 6.64 4.33
N LEU A 329 -21.78 7.87 3.97
CA LEU A 329 -22.11 8.94 4.92
C LEU A 329 -23.61 8.84 5.24
N LEU A 330 -23.96 8.76 6.51
CA LEU A 330 -25.33 8.52 6.94
C LEU A 330 -26.03 9.84 7.25
N THR A 331 -25.58 10.51 8.30
CA THR A 331 -26.16 11.75 8.82
C THR A 331 -25.07 12.72 9.20
N THR A 332 -25.41 14.01 9.16
CA THR A 332 -24.57 15.05 9.74
C THR A 332 -25.44 16.09 10.40
N ASP A 333 -25.01 16.57 11.56
CA ASP A 333 -25.70 17.63 12.27
C ASP A 333 -24.75 18.66 12.87
N TYR A 334 -25.19 19.92 12.78
CA TYR A 334 -24.68 21.04 13.54
C TYR A 334 -25.54 21.26 14.78
N GLN A 335 -24.90 21.35 15.94
CA GLN A 335 -25.49 21.81 17.19
C GLN A 335 -24.81 23.09 17.61
N LEU A 336 -25.61 24.12 17.88
CA LEU A 336 -25.15 25.43 18.28
C LEU A 336 -25.60 25.75 19.70
N GLU A 337 -24.67 26.25 20.51
CA GLU A 337 -24.91 26.67 21.89
C GLU A 337 -24.34 28.09 22.08
N ALA A 338 -25.18 29.02 22.54
CA ALA A 338 -24.72 30.37 22.86
C ALA A 338 -23.98 30.36 24.19
N ILE A 339 -22.67 30.62 24.16
CA ILE A 339 -21.83 30.75 25.38
C ILE A 339 -21.89 32.19 25.90
N GLY A 340 -22.15 33.16 25.02
CA GLY A 340 -22.37 34.56 25.36
C GLY A 340 -23.04 35.33 24.22
N PRO A 341 -23.26 36.65 24.37
CA PRO A 341 -23.97 37.46 23.37
C PRO A 341 -23.28 37.49 21.99
N GLN A 342 -21.96 37.32 21.96
CA GLN A 342 -21.11 37.37 20.76
C GLN A 342 -20.26 36.11 20.62
N GLN A 343 -20.65 35.01 21.27
CA GLN A 343 -19.85 33.79 21.27
C GLN A 343 -20.73 32.55 21.22
N THR A 344 -20.48 31.71 20.22
CA THR A 344 -21.26 30.50 19.94
C THR A 344 -20.34 29.30 19.86
N LYS A 345 -20.68 28.23 20.58
CA LYS A 345 -20.09 26.91 20.38
C LYS A 345 -20.79 26.25 19.20
N MET A 346 -20.01 25.78 18.24
CA MET A 346 -20.49 25.02 17.09
C MET A 346 -19.92 23.61 17.18
N VAL A 347 -20.80 22.62 17.17
CA VAL A 347 -20.47 21.20 17.21
C VAL A 347 -20.93 20.57 15.90
N LEU A 348 -20.02 19.91 15.20
CA LEU A 348 -20.30 19.15 13.98
C LEU A 348 -20.15 17.66 14.29
N THR A 349 -21.21 16.90 14.05
CA THR A 349 -21.21 15.43 14.18
C THR A 349 -21.50 14.80 12.83
N ILE A 350 -20.71 13.80 12.44
CA ILE A 350 -20.86 13.05 11.18
C ILE A 350 -20.95 11.56 11.52
N ASP A 351 -22.05 10.93 11.13
CA ASP A 351 -22.26 9.49 11.21
C ASP A 351 -21.94 8.83 9.86
N TYR A 352 -21.24 7.71 9.90
CA TYR A 352 -20.86 6.97 8.70
C TYR A 352 -20.92 5.46 8.91
N ARG A 353 -20.95 4.73 7.79
CA ARG A 353 -20.93 3.27 7.73
C ARG A 353 -19.73 2.79 6.91
N LEU A 354 -19.04 1.80 7.44
CA LEU A 354 -18.02 1.01 6.77
C LEU A 354 -18.52 -0.43 6.57
N SER A 355 -18.15 -1.02 5.44
CA SER A 355 -18.52 -2.38 5.06
C SER A 355 -17.35 -3.12 4.43
N THR A 356 -16.17 -2.98 5.04
CA THR A 356 -14.94 -3.60 4.56
C THR A 356 -14.60 -4.85 5.37
N GLU A 357 -13.70 -5.68 4.87
CA GLU A 357 -13.15 -6.82 5.61
C GLU A 357 -12.13 -6.39 6.70
N VAL A 358 -11.68 -5.12 6.69
CA VAL A 358 -10.72 -4.54 7.65
C VAL A 358 -11.25 -3.24 8.29
N ASN A 359 -12.50 -3.28 8.79
CA ASN A 359 -13.17 -2.09 9.29
C ASN A 359 -12.37 -1.31 10.34
N TRP A 360 -11.62 -1.97 11.23
CA TRP A 360 -10.81 -1.26 12.23
C TRP A 360 -9.77 -0.32 11.60
N TYR A 361 -9.18 -0.73 10.47
CA TYR A 361 -8.16 0.04 9.77
C TYR A 361 -8.80 1.12 8.89
N ALA A 362 -9.88 0.76 8.19
CA ALA A 362 -10.67 1.72 7.43
C ALA A 362 -11.21 2.83 8.36
N ASP A 363 -11.71 2.47 9.56
CA ASP A 363 -12.24 3.39 10.56
C ASP A 363 -11.19 4.37 11.07
N LEU A 364 -9.94 3.91 11.28
CA LEU A 364 -8.84 4.80 11.66
C LEU A 364 -8.63 5.91 10.62
N TRP A 365 -8.57 5.56 9.34
CA TRP A 365 -8.42 6.53 8.26
C TRP A 365 -9.66 7.39 8.05
N THR A 366 -10.85 6.81 8.11
CA THR A 366 -12.12 7.54 7.98
C THR A 366 -12.26 8.58 9.09
N ARG A 367 -11.99 8.23 10.35
CA ARG A 367 -12.00 9.20 11.46
C ARG A 367 -10.99 10.32 11.24
N TYR A 368 -9.77 9.98 10.83
CA TYR A 368 -8.74 10.98 10.55
C TYR A 368 -9.20 11.97 9.47
N VAL A 369 -9.64 11.48 8.31
CA VAL A 369 -10.07 12.31 7.19
C VAL A 369 -11.31 13.13 7.54
N LEU A 370 -12.31 12.55 8.21
CA LEU A 370 -13.54 13.27 8.58
C LEU A 370 -13.29 14.31 9.67
N ASN A 371 -12.38 14.07 10.61
CA ASN A 371 -11.98 15.08 11.60
C ASN A 371 -11.28 16.26 10.92
N GLU A 372 -10.29 16.00 10.07
CA GLU A 372 -9.59 17.04 9.29
C GLU A 372 -10.55 17.84 8.40
N PHE A 373 -11.48 17.14 7.74
CA PHE A 373 -12.53 17.79 6.96
C PHE A 373 -13.43 18.68 7.83
N SER A 374 -13.88 18.16 8.97
CA SER A 374 -14.71 18.90 9.92
C SER A 374 -14.00 20.15 10.41
N ASP A 375 -12.71 20.04 10.75
CA ASP A 375 -11.89 21.16 11.21
C ASP A 375 -11.75 22.23 10.12
N VAL A 376 -11.52 21.85 8.87
CA VAL A 376 -11.50 22.79 7.74
C VAL A 376 -12.82 23.54 7.64
N VAL A 377 -13.95 22.83 7.60
CA VAL A 377 -15.27 23.45 7.41
C VAL A 377 -15.63 24.37 8.56
N LEU A 378 -15.41 23.93 9.80
CA LEU A 378 -15.65 24.72 10.99
C LEU A 378 -14.82 26.02 11.00
N ASN A 379 -13.55 25.95 10.58
CA ASN A 379 -12.68 27.11 10.50
C ASN A 379 -13.08 28.10 9.38
N ILE A 380 -13.65 27.63 8.28
CA ILE A 380 -14.17 28.53 7.23
C ILE A 380 -15.28 29.42 7.81
N TYR A 381 -16.23 28.84 8.55
CA TYR A 381 -17.29 29.62 9.20
C TYR A 381 -16.72 30.61 10.22
N LYS A 382 -15.80 30.15 11.07
CA LYS A 382 -15.13 31.01 12.05
C LYS A 382 -14.44 32.19 11.38
N HIS A 383 -13.61 31.94 10.37
CA HIS A 383 -12.87 32.97 9.67
C HIS A 383 -13.79 34.02 9.04
N ARG A 384 -14.88 33.60 8.39
CA ARG A 384 -15.81 34.51 7.73
C ARG A 384 -16.60 35.35 8.73
N LEU A 385 -17.05 34.75 9.83
CA LEU A 385 -17.85 35.45 10.84
C LEU A 385 -17.01 36.40 11.69
N GLU A 386 -15.78 36.02 12.06
CA GLU A 386 -14.93 36.85 12.92
C GLU A 386 -14.27 38.01 12.17
N ASN A 387 -14.03 37.87 10.86
CA ASN A 387 -13.49 38.95 10.05
C ASN A 387 -14.56 39.94 9.56
N LYS A 388 -15.84 39.54 9.52
CA LYS A 388 -16.95 40.49 9.28
C LYS A 388 -17.07 41.55 10.38
N VAL A 389 -16.63 41.24 11.60
CA VAL A 389 -16.68 42.15 12.76
C VAL A 389 -15.59 43.24 12.69
N LYS A 390 -14.61 43.13 11.77
CA LYS A 390 -13.50 44.09 11.63
C LYS A 390 -13.75 45.26 10.67
N VAL A 391 -14.99 45.55 10.29
CA VAL A 391 -15.33 46.67 9.38
C VAL A 391 -15.84 47.87 10.16
#